data_AF-Q93A23-F1
#
_entry.id   AF-Q93A23-F1
#
_cell.length_a   1.000
_cell.length_b   1.000
_cell.length_c   1.000
_cell.angle_alpha   90.00
_cell.angle_beta   90.00
_cell.angle_gamma   90.00
#
_symmetry.space_group_name_H-M   'P 1'
#
loop_
_entity.id
_entity.type
_entity.pdbx_description
1 polymer ?
#
loop_
_entity_poly.entity_id
_entity_poly.type
_entity_poly.pdbx_seq_one_letter_code
_entity_poly.pdbx_strand_id
1 'polypeptide(L)'
;DKIWEAALSYLNRGGVIIQAQADPTKSLQAAGSSSSGVAKGALTILGGQICMLGLQKQLQAQRDLYLSQSKSPPCGGNPTPEMNTFCRTAIPDFISTVNFVKKQNDDTPKDLTANQPASFELDMPNFDKSSPFYFLNGICGKVKWNNISALNSTNQSDNKGLVTVGGAGSNSSMGANSLNITSSQLQTARLSRAIAIQQMYVTLSTVAQVMVNNDPAFSTTTSTGNSKNDFSAIAKQQFGVPYKSSGEVCTEYQQVCQTWGSVPSSTGSTTGVLFNGTEFLGAINDYNGIMMPTLNLIRQATSKEFDKKSRDFIAEANAKGWIMAGSYFFDLVKLNGSATEFADQFDTGTGLDKSSFDPTQLTKPFGKTCQDPYSLLCTWFQNKSDKLIQI
;
A
#
# COMPACT_ATOMS: atom_id res chain seq x y z
N ASP A 1 -26.03 16.02 14.55
CA ASP A 1 -26.08 16.03 13.08
C ASP A 1 -24.82 15.57 12.39
N LYS A 2 -23.71 16.32 12.33
CA LYS A 2 -22.54 15.93 11.51
C LYS A 2 -21.96 14.53 11.77
N ILE A 3 -21.92 14.08 13.03
CA ILE A 3 -21.46 12.73 13.40
C ILE A 3 -22.45 11.66 12.92
N TRP A 4 -23.75 11.96 12.99
CA TRP A 4 -24.81 11.06 12.51
C TRP A 4 -24.86 11.00 10.99
N GLU A 5 -24.69 12.12 10.31
CA GLU A 5 -24.58 12.19 8.85
C GLU A 5 -23.35 11.40 8.36
N ALA A 6 -22.21 11.50 9.05
CA ALA A 6 -21.04 10.70 8.77
C ALA A 6 -21.28 9.20 8.99
N ALA A 7 -21.94 8.81 10.08
CA ALA A 7 -22.29 7.43 10.38
C ALA A 7 -23.27 6.84 9.34
N LEU A 8 -24.33 7.58 8.99
CA LEU A 8 -25.30 7.18 7.97
C LEU A 8 -24.66 7.10 6.59
N SER A 9 -23.73 8.02 6.26
CA SER A 9 -22.95 7.95 5.03
C SER A 9 -22.01 6.75 4.98
N TYR A 10 -21.36 6.41 6.11
CA TYR A 10 -20.53 5.21 6.24
C TYR A 10 -21.36 3.94 6.06
N LEU A 11 -22.51 3.84 6.74
CA LEU A 11 -23.44 2.72 6.58
C LEU A 11 -23.94 2.61 5.13
N ASN A 12 -24.34 3.72 4.49
CA ASN A 12 -24.79 3.75 3.09
C ASN A 12 -23.72 3.33 2.08
N ARG A 13 -22.44 3.47 2.44
CA ARG A 13 -21.31 2.95 1.65
C ARG A 13 -20.96 1.50 1.97
N GLY A 14 -21.87 0.76 2.61
CA GLY A 14 -21.69 -0.65 2.99
C GLY A 14 -20.91 -0.86 4.30
N GLY A 15 -20.62 0.21 5.03
CA GLY A 15 -20.07 0.11 6.38
C GLY A 15 -21.04 -0.58 7.35
N VAL A 16 -20.48 -1.14 8.42
CA VAL A 16 -21.22 -1.88 9.44
C VAL A 16 -20.74 -1.43 10.83
N ILE A 17 -21.62 -1.48 11.83
CA ILE A 17 -21.30 -1.10 13.23
C ILE A 17 -20.52 -2.22 13.92
N ILE A 18 -20.87 -3.47 13.63
CA ILE A 18 -20.15 -4.66 14.11
C ILE A 18 -19.61 -5.37 12.87
N GLN A 19 -18.28 -5.43 12.77
CA GLN A 19 -17.57 -6.10 11.69
C GLN A 19 -16.81 -7.27 12.29
N ALA A 20 -17.10 -8.48 11.83
CA ALA A 20 -16.22 -9.60 12.12
C ALA A 20 -14.90 -9.37 11.36
N GLN A 21 -13.78 -9.47 12.08
CA GLN A 21 -12.47 -9.26 11.49
C GLN A 21 -12.12 -10.45 10.58
N ALA A 22 -11.79 -10.17 9.31
CA ALA A 22 -11.29 -11.19 8.40
C ALA A 22 -10.02 -11.82 8.97
N ASP A 23 -9.87 -13.13 8.84
CA ASP A 23 -8.60 -13.78 9.17
C ASP A 23 -7.54 -13.42 8.11
N PRO A 24 -6.54 -12.57 8.42
CA PRO A 24 -5.56 -12.13 7.44
C PRO A 24 -4.66 -13.29 6.99
N THR A 25 -4.56 -14.37 7.77
CA THR A 25 -3.79 -15.55 7.39
C THR A 25 -4.44 -16.29 6.22
N LYS A 26 -5.77 -16.21 6.04
CA LYS A 26 -6.45 -16.76 4.86
C LYS A 26 -6.14 -15.95 3.60
N SER A 27 -6.02 -14.62 3.71
CA SER A 27 -5.57 -13.77 2.61
C SER A 27 -4.13 -14.08 2.20
N LEU A 28 -3.27 -14.41 3.17
CA LEU A 28 -1.89 -14.80 2.95
C LEU A 28 -1.76 -16.23 2.36
N GLN A 29 -2.57 -17.18 2.84
CA GLN A 29 -2.57 -18.59 2.43
C GLN A 29 -3.31 -18.86 1.12
N ALA A 30 -4.14 -17.93 0.65
CA ALA A 30 -4.83 -18.03 -0.65
C ALA A 30 -3.89 -17.90 -1.87
N ALA A 31 -2.59 -18.16 -1.68
CA ALA A 31 -1.56 -18.28 -2.71
C ALA A 31 -1.98 -19.33 -3.75
N GLY A 32 -2.62 -18.85 -4.82
CA GLY A 32 -3.18 -19.66 -5.91
C GLY A 32 -4.53 -19.17 -6.43
N SER A 33 -5.20 -18.25 -5.74
CA SER A 33 -6.47 -17.67 -6.17
C SER A 33 -6.47 -16.14 -6.09
N SER A 34 -7.47 -15.51 -6.71
CA SER A 34 -7.63 -14.09 -7.03
C SER A 34 -7.45 -13.06 -5.90
N SER A 35 -7.26 -13.48 -4.64
CA SER A 35 -6.95 -12.67 -3.45
C SER A 35 -5.45 -12.58 -3.12
N SER A 36 -4.58 -13.36 -3.79
CA SER A 36 -3.12 -13.35 -3.59
C SER A 36 -2.43 -12.05 -4.04
N GLY A 37 -3.13 -11.21 -4.81
CA GLY A 37 -2.59 -9.95 -5.31
C GLY A 37 -2.26 -8.94 -4.21
N VAL A 38 -3.03 -8.91 -3.12
CA VAL A 38 -2.80 -7.95 -2.02
C VAL A 38 -1.48 -8.26 -1.31
N ALA A 39 -1.23 -9.52 -0.96
CA ALA A 39 0.04 -9.93 -0.33
C ALA A 39 1.25 -9.66 -1.24
N LYS A 40 1.16 -9.98 -2.54
CA LYS A 40 2.24 -9.64 -3.49
C LYS A 40 2.44 -8.13 -3.64
N GLY A 41 1.36 -7.36 -3.63
CA GLY A 41 1.38 -5.89 -3.63
C GLY A 41 2.09 -5.35 -2.39
N ALA A 42 1.74 -5.84 -1.20
CA ALA A 42 2.37 -5.47 0.07
C ALA A 42 3.88 -5.76 0.05
N LEU A 43 4.29 -6.93 -0.45
CA LEU A 43 5.71 -7.28 -0.61
C LEU A 43 6.44 -6.31 -1.55
N THR A 44 5.82 -6.01 -2.70
CA THR A 44 6.38 -5.08 -3.69
C THR A 44 6.54 -3.67 -3.13
N ILE A 45 5.53 -3.21 -2.38
CA ILE A 45 5.55 -1.90 -1.71
C ILE A 45 6.66 -1.86 -0.67
N LEU A 46 6.75 -2.86 0.22
CA LEU A 46 7.80 -2.92 1.24
C LEU A 46 9.20 -2.92 0.60
N GLY A 47 9.43 -3.77 -0.42
CA GLY A 47 10.69 -3.80 -1.15
C GLY A 47 11.03 -2.46 -1.81
N GLY A 48 10.04 -1.82 -2.45
CA GLY A 48 10.20 -0.50 -3.03
C GLY A 48 10.51 0.59 -1.99
N GLN A 49 9.88 0.55 -0.82
CA GLN A 49 10.14 1.49 0.28
C GLN A 49 11.54 1.32 0.87
N ILE A 50 11.99 0.09 1.07
CA ILE A 50 13.37 -0.20 1.50
C ILE A 50 14.37 0.36 0.48
N CYS A 51 14.14 0.09 -0.81
CA CYS A 51 14.95 0.64 -1.89
C CYS A 51 14.98 2.16 -1.88
N MET A 52 13.82 2.82 -1.75
CA MET A 52 13.71 4.28 -1.74
C MET A 52 14.45 4.89 -0.55
N LEU A 53 14.26 4.34 0.66
CA LEU A 53 14.93 4.81 1.88
C LEU A 53 16.44 4.57 1.84
N GLY A 54 16.86 3.39 1.36
CA GLY A 54 18.27 3.06 1.18
C GLY A 54 18.93 4.01 0.18
N LEU A 55 18.31 4.23 -0.98
CA LEU A 55 18.81 5.14 -2.01
C LEU A 55 18.88 6.58 -1.51
N GLN A 56 17.84 7.05 -0.81
CA GLN A 56 17.82 8.37 -0.19
C GLN A 56 18.98 8.55 0.80
N LYS A 57 19.21 7.58 1.69
CA LYS A 57 20.32 7.63 2.66
C LYS A 57 21.69 7.61 1.98
N GLN A 58 21.88 6.80 0.95
CA GLN A 58 23.16 6.74 0.24
C GLN A 58 23.43 8.02 -0.56
N LEU A 59 22.40 8.59 -1.21
CA LEU A 59 22.49 9.89 -1.87
C LEU A 59 22.85 10.99 -0.86
N GLN A 60 22.22 11.01 0.31
CA GLN A 60 22.51 11.97 1.37
C GLN A 60 23.95 11.82 1.86
N ALA A 61 24.37 10.60 2.20
CA ALA A 61 25.73 10.32 2.65
C ALA A 61 26.79 10.68 1.60
N GLN A 62 26.52 10.41 0.32
CA GLN A 62 27.43 10.75 -0.78
C GLN A 62 27.54 12.26 -0.98
N ARG A 63 26.40 12.96 -0.92
CA ARG A 63 26.34 14.42 -1.01
C ARG A 63 27.12 15.07 0.13
N ASP A 64 26.90 14.63 1.36
CA ASP A 64 27.57 15.18 2.55
C ASP A 64 29.09 14.93 2.48
N LEU A 65 29.51 13.75 2.01
CA LEU A 65 30.91 13.45 1.74
C LEU A 65 31.52 14.43 0.73
N TYR A 66 30.85 14.69 -0.40
CA TYR A 66 31.38 15.64 -1.39
C TYR A 66 31.40 17.09 -0.89
N LEU A 67 30.40 17.51 -0.11
CA LEU A 67 30.35 18.85 0.47
C LEU A 67 31.45 19.05 1.54
N SER A 68 31.81 18.01 2.28
CA SER A 68 32.95 18.05 3.21
C SER A 68 34.28 18.30 2.50
N GLN A 69 34.38 17.94 1.22
CA GLN A 69 35.56 18.11 0.36
C GLN A 69 35.52 19.44 -0.41
N SER A 70 35.04 20.52 0.22
CA SER A 70 34.68 21.83 -0.39
C SER A 70 35.72 22.47 -1.33
N LYS A 71 37.00 22.06 -1.28
CA LYS A 71 38.09 22.57 -2.13
C LYS A 71 38.50 21.63 -3.27
N SER A 72 37.92 20.43 -3.38
CA SER A 72 38.28 19.42 -4.37
C SER A 72 37.05 18.90 -5.12
N PRO A 73 37.20 18.42 -6.38
CA PRO A 73 36.14 17.70 -7.07
C PRO A 73 35.61 16.54 -6.20
N PRO A 74 34.32 16.17 -6.29
CA PRO A 74 33.43 16.54 -7.39
C PRO A 74 32.49 17.73 -7.11
N CYS A 75 32.35 18.21 -5.86
CA CYS A 75 31.54 19.41 -5.54
C CYS A 75 32.36 20.71 -5.42
N GLY A 76 33.68 20.63 -5.20
CA GLY A 76 34.58 21.78 -5.17
C GLY A 76 35.23 22.08 -6.53
N GLY A 77 35.71 23.31 -6.72
CA GLY A 77 36.31 23.77 -7.97
C GLY A 77 35.27 24.09 -9.05
N ASN A 78 35.42 23.48 -10.24
CA ASN A 78 34.50 23.61 -11.38
C ASN A 78 33.75 22.29 -11.62
N PRO A 79 32.67 21.99 -10.86
CA PRO A 79 31.85 20.80 -11.06
C PRO A 79 31.14 20.82 -12.41
N THR A 80 30.82 19.64 -12.97
CA THR A 80 29.92 19.55 -14.13
C THR A 80 28.53 20.08 -13.75
N PRO A 81 27.72 20.57 -14.71
CA PRO A 81 26.35 21.05 -14.43
C PRO A 81 25.49 20.03 -13.66
N GLU A 82 25.61 18.75 -14.01
CA GLU A 82 24.89 17.64 -13.39
C GLU A 82 25.32 17.42 -11.94
N MET A 83 26.63 17.50 -11.67
CA MET A 83 27.19 17.35 -10.33
C MET A 83 26.88 18.58 -9.47
N ASN A 84 26.97 19.78 -10.04
CA ASN A 84 26.61 21.02 -9.35
C ASN A 84 25.14 21.01 -8.89
N THR A 85 24.24 20.46 -9.72
CA THR A 85 22.84 20.23 -9.33
C THR A 85 22.76 19.31 -8.11
N PHE A 86 23.39 18.14 -8.15
CA PHE A 86 23.40 17.21 -7.01
C PHE A 86 23.95 17.81 -5.72
N CYS A 87 25.08 18.54 -5.79
CA CYS A 87 25.70 19.18 -4.63
C CYS A 87 24.78 20.24 -3.99
N ARG A 88 24.03 20.98 -4.81
CA ARG A 88 23.22 22.14 -4.35
C ARG A 88 21.77 21.81 -4.04
N THR A 89 21.27 20.66 -4.49
CA THR A 89 19.89 20.23 -4.20
C THR A 89 19.85 19.37 -2.93
N ALA A 90 18.94 19.68 -2.01
CA ALA A 90 18.69 18.83 -0.85
C ALA A 90 18.02 17.51 -1.28
N ILE A 91 18.39 16.39 -0.67
CA ILE A 91 17.76 15.11 -0.97
C ILE A 91 16.37 15.09 -0.33
N PRO A 92 15.28 14.97 -1.10
CA PRO A 92 13.91 14.94 -0.56
C PRO A 92 13.62 13.61 0.15
N ASP A 93 12.49 13.53 0.84
CA ASP A 93 11.94 12.26 1.33
C ASP A 93 11.30 11.49 0.17
N PHE A 94 11.92 10.38 -0.22
CA PHE A 94 11.48 9.56 -1.36
C PHE A 94 10.14 8.88 -1.04
N ILE A 95 9.88 8.53 0.22
CA ILE A 95 8.64 7.87 0.64
C ILE A 95 7.43 8.79 0.41
N SER A 96 7.59 10.08 0.69
CA SER A 96 6.52 11.09 0.54
C SER A 96 6.08 11.33 -0.91
N THR A 97 6.87 10.89 -1.90
CA THR A 97 6.60 11.12 -3.33
C THR A 97 5.44 10.27 -3.86
N VAL A 98 5.12 9.17 -3.18
CA VAL A 98 4.13 8.20 -3.65
C VAL A 98 2.77 8.50 -3.04
N ASN A 99 1.78 8.80 -3.90
CA ASN A 99 0.40 9.05 -3.49
C ASN A 99 -0.61 8.38 -4.43
N PHE A 100 -1.11 7.21 -4.02
CA PHE A 100 -2.03 6.40 -4.83
C PHE A 100 -3.40 7.06 -4.98
N VAL A 101 -3.87 7.74 -3.93
CA VAL A 101 -5.18 8.43 -3.92
C VAL A 101 -5.17 9.60 -4.89
N LYS A 102 -4.11 10.41 -4.85
CA LYS A 102 -3.91 11.52 -5.80
C LYS A 102 -3.84 10.98 -7.22
N LYS A 103 -3.01 9.97 -7.47
CA LYS A 103 -2.86 9.36 -8.80
C LYS A 103 -4.20 8.91 -9.37
N GLN A 104 -4.95 8.11 -8.60
CA GLN A 104 -6.24 7.63 -9.05
C GLN A 104 -7.26 8.77 -9.22
N ASN A 105 -7.29 9.74 -8.30
CA ASN A 105 -8.22 10.85 -8.37
C ASN A 105 -7.98 11.76 -9.58
N ASP A 106 -6.72 11.98 -9.95
CA ASP A 106 -6.34 12.82 -11.10
C ASP A 106 -6.59 12.11 -12.43
N ASP A 107 -6.35 10.79 -12.47
CA ASP A 107 -6.58 9.97 -13.68
C ASP A 107 -8.06 9.55 -13.85
N THR A 108 -8.89 9.69 -12.82
CA THR A 108 -10.32 9.34 -12.87
C THR A 108 -11.15 10.49 -13.45
N PRO A 109 -11.95 10.26 -14.50
CA PRO A 109 -12.90 11.25 -14.99
C PRO A 109 -13.83 11.75 -13.89
N LYS A 110 -14.02 13.07 -13.80
CA LYS A 110 -14.98 13.66 -12.86
C LYS A 110 -16.43 13.46 -13.31
N ASP A 111 -16.64 13.27 -14.60
CA ASP A 111 -17.91 12.82 -15.15
C ASP A 111 -18.14 11.35 -14.76
N LEU A 112 -19.17 11.13 -13.93
CA LEU A 112 -19.50 9.80 -13.42
C LEU A 112 -20.04 8.85 -14.50
N THR A 113 -20.49 9.40 -15.64
CA THR A 113 -20.99 8.63 -16.79
C THR A 113 -19.86 8.09 -17.66
N ALA A 114 -18.66 8.68 -17.59
CA ALA A 114 -17.49 8.26 -18.34
C ALA A 114 -16.88 6.96 -17.78
N ASN A 115 -16.34 6.13 -18.67
CA ASN A 115 -15.64 4.91 -18.30
C ASN A 115 -14.37 5.23 -17.50
N GLN A 116 -14.17 4.55 -16.37
CA GLN A 116 -12.93 4.65 -15.61
C GLN A 116 -11.79 3.92 -16.34
N PRO A 117 -10.52 4.38 -16.19
CA PRO A 117 -9.37 3.59 -16.57
C PRO A 117 -9.45 2.19 -15.96
N ALA A 118 -9.22 1.14 -16.75
CA ALA A 118 -9.31 -0.24 -16.28
C ALA A 118 -8.28 -0.56 -15.18
N SER A 119 -7.13 0.11 -15.24
CA SER A 119 -6.04 -0.03 -14.29
C SER A 119 -5.27 1.27 -14.15
N PHE A 120 -4.61 1.40 -13.01
CA PHE A 120 -3.73 2.47 -12.62
C PHE A 120 -2.35 1.89 -12.32
N GLU A 121 -1.33 2.73 -12.46
CA GLU A 121 0.02 2.41 -12.05
C GLU A 121 0.72 3.65 -11.50
N LEU A 122 1.65 3.42 -10.56
CA LEU A 122 2.45 4.47 -9.95
C LEU A 122 3.88 3.96 -9.74
N ASP A 123 4.84 4.75 -10.18
CA ASP A 123 6.26 4.51 -10.01
C ASP A 123 6.70 4.73 -8.55
N MET A 124 7.74 4.04 -8.10
CA MET A 124 8.40 4.27 -6.82
C MET A 124 9.88 4.53 -7.07
N PRO A 125 10.44 5.71 -6.70
CA PRO A 125 9.74 6.93 -6.29
C PRO A 125 8.91 7.56 -7.42
N ASN A 126 8.09 8.57 -7.10
CA ASN A 126 7.27 9.33 -8.06
C ASN A 126 7.44 10.85 -7.90
N PHE A 127 8.58 11.37 -8.35
CA PHE A 127 8.83 12.80 -8.38
C PHE A 127 8.07 13.50 -9.50
N ASP A 128 7.77 14.79 -9.28
CA ASP A 128 7.31 15.71 -10.33
C ASP A 128 8.39 15.96 -11.38
N LYS A 129 7.98 16.27 -12.62
CA LYS A 129 8.88 16.55 -13.76
C LYS A 129 9.87 17.70 -13.52
N SER A 130 9.53 18.62 -12.62
CA SER A 130 10.40 19.74 -12.23
C SER A 130 11.49 19.34 -11.23
N SER A 131 11.39 18.16 -10.61
CA SER A 131 12.37 17.67 -9.65
C SER A 131 13.66 17.26 -10.35
N PRO A 132 14.84 17.66 -9.82
CA PRO A 132 16.13 17.12 -10.25
C PRO A 132 16.24 15.60 -10.11
N PHE A 133 15.38 14.98 -9.30
CA PHE A 133 15.32 13.54 -9.08
C PHE A 133 14.28 12.83 -9.96
N TYR A 134 13.59 13.53 -10.87
CA TYR A 134 12.59 12.93 -11.76
C TYR A 134 13.11 11.72 -12.53
N PHE A 135 14.38 11.75 -12.93
CA PHE A 135 15.01 10.64 -13.64
C PHE A 135 15.06 9.35 -12.82
N LEU A 136 14.95 9.40 -11.49
CA LEU A 136 14.92 8.22 -10.60
C LEU A 136 13.55 7.56 -10.51
N ASN A 137 12.51 8.11 -11.14
CA ASN A 137 11.18 7.54 -11.07
C ASN A 137 11.18 6.07 -11.53
N GLY A 138 10.58 5.21 -10.70
CA GLY A 138 10.43 3.79 -10.97
C GLY A 138 11.67 2.94 -10.70
N ILE A 139 12.79 3.52 -10.26
CA ILE A 139 14.02 2.76 -9.96
C ILE A 139 13.80 1.72 -8.86
N CYS A 140 12.88 2.00 -7.92
CA CYS A 140 12.48 1.11 -6.84
C CYS A 140 11.17 0.37 -7.14
N GLY A 141 10.83 0.22 -8.42
CA GLY A 141 9.68 -0.55 -8.86
C GLY A 141 8.43 0.27 -9.13
N LYS A 142 7.34 -0.45 -9.35
CA LYS A 142 6.04 0.08 -9.79
C LYS A 142 4.92 -0.72 -9.17
N VAL A 143 3.93 0.00 -8.64
CA VAL A 143 2.70 -0.59 -8.09
C VAL A 143 1.60 -0.44 -9.12
N LYS A 144 0.84 -1.52 -9.35
CA LYS A 144 -0.30 -1.53 -10.27
C LYS A 144 -1.56 -1.95 -9.54
N TRP A 145 -2.70 -1.37 -9.89
CA TRP A 145 -4.00 -1.80 -9.36
C TRP A 145 -5.11 -1.54 -10.37
N ASN A 146 -6.13 -2.37 -10.36
CA ASN A 146 -7.28 -2.23 -11.23
C ASN A 146 -8.31 -1.25 -10.65
N ASN A 147 -9.22 -0.76 -11.47
CA ASN A 147 -10.45 -0.17 -10.97
C ASN A 147 -11.37 -1.23 -10.35
N ILE A 148 -12.43 -0.78 -9.66
CA ILE A 148 -13.47 -1.66 -9.15
C ILE A 148 -14.58 -1.70 -10.20
N SER A 149 -14.50 -2.64 -11.14
CA SER A 149 -15.38 -2.68 -12.32
C SER A 149 -16.87 -2.68 -11.99
N ALA A 150 -17.25 -3.27 -10.84
CA ALA A 150 -18.62 -3.25 -10.34
C ALA A 150 -19.18 -1.83 -10.10
N LEU A 151 -18.31 -0.84 -9.86
CA LEU A 151 -18.67 0.55 -9.61
C LEU A 151 -18.64 1.43 -10.88
N ASN A 152 -18.40 0.83 -12.05
CA ASN A 152 -18.49 1.54 -13.33
C ASN A 152 -19.95 1.77 -13.72
N SER A 153 -20.20 2.83 -14.49
CA SER A 153 -21.54 3.09 -15.05
C SER A 153 -21.88 2.00 -16.05
N THR A 154 -23.14 1.55 -16.05
CA THR A 154 -23.67 0.77 -17.16
C THR A 154 -24.02 1.71 -18.31
N ASN A 155 -23.25 1.65 -19.40
CA ASN A 155 -23.92 1.79 -20.69
C ASN A 155 -24.81 0.55 -20.83
N GLN A 156 -26.11 0.74 -21.11
CA GLN A 156 -27.15 -0.31 -21.09
C GLN A 156 -26.85 -1.55 -21.96
N SER A 157 -25.77 -1.57 -22.76
CA SER A 157 -25.42 -2.64 -23.68
C SER A 157 -24.57 -3.78 -23.08
N ASP A 158 -23.78 -3.55 -22.01
CA ASP A 158 -22.68 -4.48 -21.66
C ASP A 158 -22.83 -5.18 -20.29
N ASN A 159 -23.86 -4.88 -19.48
CA ASN A 159 -24.17 -5.55 -18.20
C ASN A 159 -22.99 -5.70 -17.19
N LYS A 160 -21.88 -4.96 -17.34
CA LYS A 160 -20.68 -5.11 -16.50
C LYS A 160 -20.60 -4.19 -15.28
N GLY A 161 -21.40 -3.12 -15.22
CA GLY A 161 -21.46 -2.20 -14.08
C GLY A 161 -22.71 -2.44 -13.23
N LEU A 162 -22.70 -2.03 -11.95
CA LEU A 162 -23.91 -2.03 -11.13
C LEU A 162 -24.53 -0.64 -11.04
N VAL A 163 -23.88 0.41 -11.53
CA VAL A 163 -24.24 1.79 -11.25
C VAL A 163 -25.04 2.41 -12.39
N THR A 164 -26.23 2.89 -12.08
CA THR A 164 -26.98 3.84 -12.91
C THR A 164 -26.77 5.24 -12.35
N VAL A 165 -26.07 6.09 -13.10
CA VAL A 165 -25.71 7.44 -12.66
C VAL A 165 -26.93 8.35 -12.78
N GLY A 166 -27.28 9.05 -11.69
CA GLY A 166 -28.32 10.07 -11.70
C GLY A 166 -27.87 11.33 -12.45
N GLY A 167 -28.81 12.14 -12.94
CA GLY A 167 -28.49 13.45 -13.49
C GLY A 167 -27.78 14.38 -12.48
N ALA A 168 -27.25 15.51 -12.95
CA ALA A 168 -26.58 16.48 -12.07
C ALA A 168 -27.48 16.86 -10.87
N GLY A 169 -26.98 16.67 -9.64
CA GLY A 169 -27.74 16.91 -8.42
C GLY A 169 -28.68 15.78 -7.96
N SER A 170 -28.72 14.66 -8.69
CA SER A 170 -29.51 13.47 -8.35
C SER A 170 -28.63 12.34 -7.81
N ASN A 171 -29.21 11.48 -6.97
CA ASN A 171 -28.55 10.27 -6.50
C ASN A 171 -28.37 9.26 -7.64
N SER A 172 -27.27 8.51 -7.59
CA SER A 172 -27.07 7.31 -8.41
C SER A 172 -27.77 6.12 -7.76
N SER A 173 -28.19 5.14 -8.55
CA SER A 173 -28.71 3.87 -8.05
C SER A 173 -27.75 2.74 -8.36
N MET A 174 -27.68 1.74 -7.48
CA MET A 174 -26.86 0.55 -7.69
C MET A 174 -27.62 -0.76 -7.60
N GLY A 175 -27.34 -1.64 -8.58
CA GLY A 175 -27.73 -3.04 -8.61
C GLY A 175 -29.24 -3.27 -8.73
N ALA A 176 -29.65 -4.53 -8.62
CA ALA A 176 -31.06 -4.93 -8.75
C ALA A 176 -31.95 -4.35 -7.63
N ASN A 177 -31.34 -3.97 -6.50
CA ASN A 177 -32.03 -3.40 -5.34
C ASN A 177 -32.20 -1.88 -5.41
N SER A 178 -31.70 -1.21 -6.47
CA SER A 178 -31.75 0.24 -6.66
C SER A 178 -31.25 1.03 -5.44
N LEU A 179 -30.10 0.62 -4.89
CA LEU A 179 -29.52 1.27 -3.71
C LEU A 179 -29.17 2.73 -4.03
N ASN A 180 -29.77 3.68 -3.30
CA ASN A 180 -29.50 5.11 -3.48
C ASN A 180 -28.13 5.49 -2.90
N ILE A 181 -27.27 6.04 -3.75
CA ILE A 181 -25.91 6.47 -3.42
C ILE A 181 -25.68 7.88 -3.97
N THR A 182 -25.16 8.76 -3.13
CA THR A 182 -24.80 10.12 -3.57
C THR A 182 -23.55 10.09 -4.46
N SER A 183 -23.39 11.11 -5.31
CA SER A 183 -22.21 11.23 -6.18
C SER A 183 -20.88 11.21 -5.41
N SER A 184 -20.83 11.83 -4.22
CA SER A 184 -19.64 11.83 -3.35
C SER A 184 -19.36 10.46 -2.73
N GLN A 185 -20.40 9.71 -2.36
CA GLN A 185 -20.27 8.35 -1.85
C GLN A 185 -19.76 7.41 -2.94
N LEU A 186 -20.28 7.51 -4.16
CA LEU A 186 -19.82 6.73 -5.31
C LEU A 186 -18.35 7.05 -5.64
N GLN A 187 -17.97 8.32 -5.67
CA GLN A 187 -16.58 8.72 -5.92
C GLN A 187 -15.64 8.16 -4.85
N THR A 188 -16.05 8.20 -3.58
CA THR A 188 -15.24 7.64 -2.49
C THR A 188 -15.14 6.11 -2.59
N ALA A 189 -16.24 5.42 -2.95
CA ALA A 189 -16.22 3.98 -3.18
C ALA A 189 -15.30 3.60 -4.36
N ARG A 190 -15.29 4.39 -5.44
CA ARG A 190 -14.37 4.23 -6.58
C ARG A 190 -12.90 4.39 -6.18
N LEU A 191 -12.59 5.30 -5.25
CA LEU A 191 -11.24 5.53 -4.72
C LEU A 191 -10.80 4.54 -3.63
N SER A 192 -11.71 3.69 -3.13
CA SER A 192 -11.44 2.84 -1.97
C SER A 192 -10.19 1.98 -2.09
N ARG A 193 -9.92 1.41 -3.28
CA ARG A 193 -8.71 0.62 -3.52
C ARG A 193 -7.43 1.44 -3.40
N ALA A 194 -7.37 2.64 -3.99
CA ALA A 194 -6.22 3.53 -3.81
C ALA A 194 -6.05 3.97 -2.35
N ILE A 195 -7.14 4.21 -1.62
CA ILE A 195 -7.08 4.55 -0.19
C ILE A 195 -6.53 3.37 0.63
N ALA A 196 -6.99 2.15 0.33
CA ALA A 196 -6.51 0.93 0.98
C ALA A 196 -5.02 0.68 0.71
N ILE A 197 -4.57 0.86 -0.54
CA ILE A 197 -3.15 0.78 -0.90
C ILE A 197 -2.34 1.87 -0.18
N GLN A 198 -2.87 3.09 -0.09
CA GLN A 198 -2.19 4.19 0.61
C GLN A 198 -2.03 3.91 2.10
N GLN A 199 -3.04 3.34 2.76
CA GLN A 199 -2.92 2.97 4.17
C GLN A 199 -1.89 1.85 4.36
N MET A 200 -1.96 0.80 3.54
CA MET A 200 -0.97 -0.27 3.52
C MET A 200 0.46 0.28 3.32
N TYR A 201 0.63 1.24 2.40
CA TYR A 201 1.90 1.91 2.17
C TYR A 201 2.38 2.67 3.42
N VAL A 202 1.53 3.45 4.07
CA VAL A 202 1.92 4.17 5.31
C VAL A 202 2.32 3.19 6.41
N THR A 203 1.55 2.11 6.61
CA THR A 203 1.86 1.08 7.60
C THR A 203 3.18 0.38 7.32
N LEU A 204 3.49 0.05 6.05
CA LEU A 204 4.76 -0.58 5.68
C LEU A 204 5.96 0.38 5.75
N SER A 205 5.73 1.70 5.66
CA SER A 205 6.83 2.68 5.67
C SER A 205 7.60 2.70 6.99
N THR A 206 6.91 2.44 8.12
CA THR A 206 7.55 2.33 9.44
C THR A 206 8.39 1.06 9.53
N VAL A 207 7.90 -0.05 8.97
CA VAL A 207 8.64 -1.31 8.84
C VAL A 207 9.90 -1.11 8.00
N ALA A 208 9.78 -0.45 6.85
CA ALA A 208 10.90 -0.15 5.97
C ALA A 208 11.96 0.72 6.66
N GLN A 209 11.54 1.73 7.44
CA GLN A 209 12.46 2.56 8.23
C GLN A 209 13.22 1.74 9.26
N VAL A 210 12.54 0.84 9.99
CA VAL A 210 13.20 -0.06 10.95
C VAL A 210 14.18 -0.99 10.24
N MET A 211 13.79 -1.59 9.10
CA MET A 211 14.67 -2.45 8.29
C MET A 211 15.94 -1.72 7.87
N VAL A 212 15.83 -0.55 7.25
CA VAL A 212 16.98 0.20 6.74
C VAL A 212 17.85 0.75 7.88
N ASN A 213 17.26 1.19 9.00
CA ASN A 213 18.04 1.65 10.15
C ASN A 213 18.73 0.51 10.91
N ASN A 214 18.21 -0.71 10.80
CA ASN A 214 18.81 -1.91 11.38
C ASN A 214 20.00 -2.42 10.56
N ASP A 215 20.19 -1.94 9.34
CA ASP A 215 21.32 -2.34 8.51
C ASP A 215 22.62 -1.59 8.95
N PRO A 216 23.70 -2.32 9.27
CA PRO A 216 25.00 -1.76 9.62
C PRO A 216 25.58 -0.76 8.61
N ALA A 217 25.33 -0.96 7.32
CA ALA A 217 25.85 -0.09 6.26
C ALA A 217 25.21 1.31 6.27
N PHE A 218 24.00 1.46 6.81
CA PHE A 218 23.25 2.72 6.80
C PHE A 218 23.22 3.42 8.16
N SER A 219 23.89 2.87 9.18
CA SER A 219 23.83 3.35 10.55
C SER A 219 25.22 3.64 11.11
N THR A 220 25.43 4.87 11.57
CA THR A 220 26.71 5.45 12.02
C THR A 220 27.30 4.83 13.29
N THR A 221 26.59 3.90 13.94
CA THR A 221 27.06 3.18 15.12
C THR A 221 27.80 1.90 14.74
N THR A 222 29.09 1.83 15.04
CA THR A 222 29.88 0.60 14.96
C THR A 222 29.25 -0.50 15.82
N SER A 223 28.94 -1.66 15.24
CA SER A 223 28.46 -2.82 16.00
C SER A 223 29.61 -3.33 16.88
N THR A 224 29.51 -3.16 18.19
CA THR A 224 30.45 -3.69 19.19
C THR A 224 30.18 -5.17 19.54
N GLY A 225 29.51 -5.93 18.69
CA GLY A 225 29.13 -7.32 18.94
C GLY A 225 30.12 -8.33 18.37
N ASN A 226 30.93 -8.94 19.23
CA ASN A 226 31.81 -10.05 18.89
C ASN A 226 31.02 -11.30 18.44
N SER A 227 31.38 -11.82 17.26
CA SER A 227 31.37 -13.24 16.85
C SER A 227 30.17 -14.16 17.17
N LYS A 228 29.59 -14.71 16.08
CA LYS A 228 28.93 -16.04 15.92
C LYS A 228 27.38 -16.09 15.88
N ASN A 229 26.91 -16.34 14.66
CA ASN A 229 25.82 -17.24 14.23
C ASN A 229 24.35 -16.96 14.53
N ASP A 230 23.99 -16.05 15.45
CA ASP A 230 22.56 -15.90 15.82
C ASP A 230 21.86 -14.69 15.15
N PHE A 231 22.59 -13.92 14.34
CA PHE A 231 22.12 -12.71 13.63
C PHE A 231 22.48 -12.76 12.14
N SER A 232 21.66 -12.13 11.30
CA SER A 232 22.02 -11.88 9.90
C SER A 232 23.21 -10.93 9.83
N ALA A 233 24.17 -11.18 8.93
CA ALA A 233 25.36 -10.35 8.75
C ALA A 233 25.02 -8.89 8.35
N ILE A 234 23.80 -8.65 7.88
CA ILE A 234 23.28 -7.35 7.43
C ILE A 234 22.33 -6.70 8.46
N ALA A 235 22.31 -7.16 9.71
CA ALA A 235 21.34 -6.70 10.72
C ALA A 235 22.00 -6.45 12.08
N LYS A 236 21.70 -5.30 12.71
CA LYS A 236 22.18 -4.95 14.07
C LYS A 236 21.39 -5.66 15.18
N GLN A 237 20.11 -5.87 14.94
CA GLN A 237 19.19 -6.60 15.80
C GLN A 237 18.56 -7.74 15.02
N GLN A 238 18.16 -8.78 15.72
CA GLN A 238 17.56 -9.96 15.15
C GLN A 238 16.20 -9.66 14.54
N PHE A 239 15.99 -10.07 13.29
CA PHE A 239 14.64 -10.22 12.73
C PHE A 239 14.04 -11.53 13.24
N GLY A 240 12.73 -11.57 13.44
CA GLY A 240 12.07 -12.82 13.80
C GLY A 240 12.18 -13.84 12.68
N VAL A 241 12.19 -15.11 13.06
CA VAL A 241 12.10 -16.25 12.15
C VAL A 241 10.76 -16.94 12.33
N PRO A 242 10.17 -17.46 11.23
CA PRO A 242 8.94 -18.22 11.30
C PRO A 242 9.15 -19.58 11.96
N TYR A 243 8.13 -20.08 12.65
CA TYR A 243 8.13 -21.33 13.41
C TYR A 243 6.94 -22.21 13.01
N LYS A 244 7.17 -23.53 12.98
CA LYS A 244 6.12 -24.55 12.87
C LYS A 244 5.34 -24.66 14.19
N SER A 245 4.18 -25.30 14.16
CA SER A 245 3.40 -25.64 15.37
C SER A 245 4.19 -26.47 16.39
N SER A 246 5.20 -27.22 15.92
CA SER A 246 6.12 -28.00 16.76
C SER A 246 7.18 -27.18 17.49
N GLY A 247 7.28 -25.86 17.23
CA GLY A 247 8.32 -25.01 17.80
C GLY A 247 9.67 -25.08 17.08
N GLU A 248 9.74 -25.73 15.91
CA GLU A 248 10.92 -25.72 15.04
C GLU A 248 10.91 -24.50 14.12
N VAL A 249 12.09 -23.90 13.88
CA VAL A 249 12.26 -22.83 12.89
C VAL A 249 11.93 -23.34 11.50
N CYS A 250 11.17 -22.56 10.75
CA CYS A 250 10.91 -22.82 9.35
C CYS A 250 12.15 -22.46 8.50
N THR A 251 12.57 -23.40 7.67
CA THR A 251 13.75 -23.29 6.81
C THR A 251 13.41 -23.11 5.33
N GLU A 252 12.16 -23.39 4.94
CA GLU A 252 11.71 -23.36 3.55
C GLU A 252 10.39 -22.62 3.39
N TYR A 253 10.21 -21.93 2.26
CA TYR A 253 9.06 -21.08 1.97
C TYR A 253 7.70 -21.83 1.97
N GLN A 254 7.71 -23.14 1.71
CA GLN A 254 6.49 -23.96 1.62
C GLN A 254 6.09 -24.64 2.94
N GLN A 255 6.86 -24.43 4.02
CA GLN A 255 6.53 -25.00 5.31
C GLN A 255 5.34 -24.27 5.95
N VAL A 256 4.49 -25.01 6.67
CA VAL A 256 3.37 -24.43 7.42
C VAL A 256 3.90 -23.79 8.70
N CYS A 257 4.16 -22.49 8.62
CA CYS A 257 4.66 -21.69 9.73
C CYS A 257 3.51 -20.91 10.36
N GLN A 258 3.34 -21.04 11.68
CA GLN A 258 2.20 -20.48 12.40
C GLN A 258 2.57 -19.31 13.30
N THR A 259 3.81 -19.27 13.80
CA THR A 259 4.28 -18.26 14.74
C THR A 259 5.63 -17.70 14.31
N TRP A 260 6.04 -16.58 14.89
CA TRP A 260 7.38 -15.99 14.69
C TRP A 260 8.04 -15.78 16.04
N GLY A 261 9.37 -15.90 16.08
CA GLY A 261 10.15 -15.72 17.31
C GLY A 261 11.62 -15.47 17.01
N SER A 262 12.43 -15.36 18.06
CA SER A 262 13.90 -15.27 17.91
C SER A 262 14.49 -16.55 17.37
N VAL A 263 15.61 -16.49 16.66
CA VAL A 263 16.42 -17.68 16.37
C VAL A 263 16.90 -18.26 17.71
N PRO A 264 16.77 -19.57 17.95
CA PRO A 264 17.25 -20.19 19.18
C PRO A 264 18.76 -19.98 19.30
N SER A 265 19.20 -19.29 20.35
CA SER A 265 20.63 -19.11 20.63
C SER A 265 21.20 -20.33 21.34
N SER A 266 22.45 -20.67 21.02
CA SER A 266 23.20 -21.73 21.72
C SER A 266 23.44 -21.44 23.22
N THR A 267 23.16 -20.22 23.67
CA THR A 267 23.35 -19.75 25.04
C THR A 267 22.04 -19.64 25.85
N GLY A 268 20.88 -19.96 25.26
CA GLY A 268 19.59 -19.94 25.95
C GLY A 268 19.00 -18.55 26.21
N SER A 269 19.66 -17.49 25.73
CA SER A 269 19.17 -16.11 25.77
C SER A 269 18.34 -15.84 24.52
N THR A 270 17.01 -15.81 24.66
CA THR A 270 16.10 -15.35 23.60
C THR A 270 16.08 -13.82 23.58
N THR A 271 16.84 -13.20 22.69
CA THR A 271 16.75 -11.75 22.46
C THR A 271 15.39 -11.38 21.87
N GLY A 272 14.89 -10.18 22.17
CA GLY A 272 13.70 -9.63 21.49
C GLY A 272 13.96 -9.49 19.99
N VAL A 273 12.92 -9.68 19.19
CA VAL A 273 12.99 -9.58 17.72
C VAL A 273 12.38 -8.27 17.24
N LEU A 274 12.96 -7.70 16.18
CA LEU A 274 12.44 -6.48 15.55
C LEU A 274 11.10 -6.69 14.86
N PHE A 275 10.92 -7.85 14.25
CA PHE A 275 9.68 -8.22 13.58
C PHE A 275 9.20 -9.57 14.06
N ASN A 276 7.90 -9.68 14.28
CA ASN A 276 7.24 -10.93 14.68
C ASN A 276 6.22 -11.40 13.63
N GLY A 277 6.32 -10.89 12.40
CA GLY A 277 5.47 -11.26 11.28
C GLY A 277 4.07 -10.64 11.32
N THR A 278 3.70 -9.95 12.41
CA THR A 278 2.40 -9.26 12.50
C THR A 278 2.38 -7.95 11.73
N GLU A 279 3.54 -7.39 11.36
CA GLU A 279 3.64 -6.12 10.66
C GLU A 279 3.08 -6.23 9.24
N PHE A 280 3.42 -7.32 8.54
CA PHE A 280 2.91 -7.61 7.20
C PHE A 280 1.42 -7.97 7.22
N LEU A 281 1.00 -8.75 8.23
CA LEU A 281 -0.40 -9.08 8.45
C LEU A 281 -1.22 -7.83 8.78
N GLY A 282 -0.67 -6.91 9.59
CA GLY A 282 -1.29 -5.63 9.94
C GLY A 282 -1.53 -4.77 8.70
N ALA A 283 -0.54 -4.65 7.81
CA ALA A 283 -0.67 -3.91 6.56
C ALA A 283 -1.76 -4.50 5.61
N ILE A 284 -1.87 -5.83 5.54
CA ILE A 284 -2.95 -6.50 4.81
C ILE A 284 -4.30 -6.28 5.49
N ASN A 285 -4.34 -6.30 6.82
CA ASN A 285 -5.56 -6.06 7.60
C ASN A 285 -6.07 -4.63 7.41
N ASP A 286 -5.18 -3.65 7.37
CA ASP A 286 -5.51 -2.26 7.07
C ASP A 286 -6.14 -2.12 5.68
N TYR A 287 -5.55 -2.78 4.67
CA TYR A 287 -6.11 -2.82 3.32
C TYR A 287 -7.53 -3.42 3.34
N ASN A 288 -7.69 -4.59 3.96
CA ASN A 288 -8.96 -5.30 4.02
C ASN A 288 -10.03 -4.50 4.78
N GLY A 289 -9.65 -3.86 5.89
CA GLY A 289 -10.53 -3.01 6.69
C GLY A 289 -11.09 -1.83 5.91
N ILE A 290 -10.27 -1.19 5.06
CA ILE A 290 -10.71 -0.09 4.20
C ILE A 290 -11.57 -0.59 3.03
N MET A 291 -11.26 -1.75 2.48
CA MET A 291 -12.00 -2.32 1.35
C MET A 291 -13.36 -2.90 1.74
N MET A 292 -13.51 -3.41 2.97
CA MET A 292 -14.69 -4.16 3.36
C MET A 292 -16.03 -3.42 3.19
N PRO A 293 -16.17 -2.12 3.53
CA PRO A 293 -17.39 -1.37 3.24
C PRO A 293 -17.78 -1.42 1.76
N THR A 294 -16.81 -1.24 0.86
CA THR A 294 -17.05 -1.25 -0.59
C THR A 294 -17.42 -2.64 -1.09
N LEU A 295 -16.81 -3.70 -0.55
CA LEU A 295 -17.17 -5.09 -0.89
C LEU A 295 -18.59 -5.43 -0.43
N ASN A 296 -18.96 -5.03 0.79
CA ASN A 296 -20.32 -5.15 1.32
C ASN A 296 -21.34 -4.41 0.45
N LEU A 297 -20.99 -3.20 0.02
CA LEU A 297 -21.83 -2.39 -0.84
C LEU A 297 -22.12 -3.07 -2.19
N ILE A 298 -21.10 -3.61 -2.85
CA ILE A 298 -21.24 -4.36 -4.11
C ILE A 298 -22.08 -5.63 -3.91
N ARG A 299 -21.86 -6.34 -2.81
CA ARG A 299 -22.62 -7.55 -2.47
C ARG A 299 -24.10 -7.25 -2.23
N GLN A 300 -24.41 -6.22 -1.44
CA GLN A 300 -25.78 -5.80 -1.20
C GLN A 300 -26.48 -5.31 -2.47
N ALA A 301 -25.74 -4.74 -3.41
CA ALA A 301 -26.28 -4.35 -4.72
C ALA A 301 -26.62 -5.58 -5.61
N THR A 302 -25.99 -6.74 -5.38
CA THR A 302 -26.18 -7.95 -6.19
C THR A 302 -27.10 -9.01 -5.57
N SER A 303 -27.18 -9.10 -4.24
CA SER A 303 -27.97 -10.12 -3.55
C SER A 303 -29.45 -9.73 -3.38
N LYS A 304 -30.36 -10.67 -3.68
CA LYS A 304 -31.81 -10.52 -3.49
C LYS A 304 -32.27 -10.64 -2.02
N GLU A 305 -31.37 -11.03 -1.12
CA GLU A 305 -31.68 -11.30 0.30
C GLU A 305 -31.62 -10.03 1.17
N PHE A 306 -31.05 -8.93 0.66
CA PHE A 306 -30.93 -7.68 1.40
C PHE A 306 -32.17 -6.81 1.21
N ASP A 307 -32.90 -6.60 2.30
CA ASP A 307 -34.19 -5.91 2.31
C ASP A 307 -34.01 -4.44 1.89
N LYS A 308 -34.48 -4.09 0.69
CA LYS A 308 -34.47 -2.72 0.13
C LYS A 308 -35.02 -1.69 1.14
N LYS A 309 -35.97 -2.12 1.97
CA LYS A 309 -36.61 -1.29 3.01
C LYS A 309 -35.62 -0.74 4.04
N SER A 310 -34.62 -1.51 4.45
CA SER A 310 -33.62 -1.05 5.44
C SER A 310 -32.72 0.06 4.88
N ARG A 311 -32.54 0.14 3.55
CA ARG A 311 -31.73 1.16 2.86
C ARG A 311 -32.54 2.39 2.48
N ASP A 312 -33.76 2.20 2.00
CA ASP A 312 -34.73 3.28 1.80
C ASP A 312 -34.97 4.02 3.13
N PHE A 313 -35.02 3.27 4.23
CA PHE A 313 -35.09 3.81 5.58
C PHE A 313 -33.87 4.67 5.95
N ILE A 314 -32.63 4.28 5.61
CA ILE A 314 -31.45 5.12 5.89
C ILE A 314 -31.48 6.42 5.07
N ALA A 315 -31.91 6.36 3.80
CA ALA A 315 -32.08 7.54 2.98
C ALA A 315 -33.18 8.47 3.54
N GLU A 316 -34.29 7.90 4.01
CA GLU A 316 -35.40 8.64 4.62
C GLU A 316 -35.04 9.20 6.01
N ALA A 317 -34.25 8.47 6.80
CA ALA A 317 -33.73 8.91 8.10
C ALA A 317 -32.73 10.08 7.95
N ASN A 318 -31.89 10.06 6.90
CA ASN A 318 -31.04 11.20 6.55
C ASN A 318 -31.86 12.44 6.19
N ALA A 319 -33.04 12.26 5.58
CA ALA A 319 -33.91 13.37 5.16
C ALA A 319 -34.82 13.88 6.29
N LYS A 320 -35.26 13.02 7.22
CA LYS A 320 -36.29 13.34 8.23
C LYS A 320 -35.79 13.47 9.66
N GLY A 321 -34.52 13.16 9.93
CA GLY A 321 -33.93 13.30 11.26
C GLY A 321 -34.33 12.20 12.25
N TRP A 322 -33.94 12.38 13.52
CA TRP A 322 -33.63 11.29 14.46
C TRP A 322 -34.88 10.63 15.08
N ILE A 323 -36.09 11.13 14.75
CA ILE A 323 -37.37 10.65 15.29
C ILE A 323 -37.74 9.23 14.80
N MET A 324 -37.09 8.71 13.75
CA MET A 324 -37.25 7.31 13.34
C MET A 324 -36.29 6.31 14.04
N ALA A 325 -35.52 6.72 15.06
CA ALA A 325 -34.48 5.89 15.67
C ALA A 325 -34.91 4.52 16.22
N GLY A 326 -36.20 4.27 16.50
CA GLY A 326 -36.69 2.98 17.02
C GLY A 326 -36.67 1.82 16.00
N SER A 327 -37.16 2.03 14.79
CA SER A 327 -37.10 1.04 13.70
C SER A 327 -35.69 0.94 13.08
N TYR A 328 -34.92 2.03 13.18
CA TYR A 328 -33.52 2.10 12.77
C TYR A 328 -32.64 1.02 13.41
N PHE A 329 -32.82 0.74 14.71
CA PHE A 329 -32.03 -0.28 15.41
C PHE A 329 -32.33 -1.70 14.93
N PHE A 330 -33.59 -2.01 14.58
CA PHE A 330 -33.96 -3.33 14.06
C PHE A 330 -33.40 -3.58 12.65
N ASP A 331 -33.43 -2.56 11.79
CA ASP A 331 -32.83 -2.64 10.45
C ASP A 331 -31.29 -2.65 10.49
N LEU A 332 -30.70 -1.93 11.46
CA LEU A 332 -29.27 -2.03 11.76
C LEU A 332 -28.87 -3.44 12.18
N VAL A 333 -29.67 -4.14 12.99
CA VAL A 333 -29.39 -5.51 13.41
C VAL A 333 -29.40 -6.47 12.21
N LYS A 334 -30.30 -6.29 11.24
CA LYS A 334 -30.28 -7.09 9.99
C LYS A 334 -29.05 -6.79 9.12
N LEU A 335 -28.72 -5.51 8.94
CA LEU A 335 -27.53 -5.09 8.17
C LEU A 335 -26.23 -5.58 8.82
N ASN A 336 -26.12 -5.49 10.16
CA ASN A 336 -24.95 -5.95 10.93
C ASN A 336 -24.91 -7.48 11.10
N GLY A 337 -26.04 -8.17 11.20
CA GLY A 337 -26.10 -9.63 11.32
C GLY A 337 -25.53 -10.35 10.11
N SER A 338 -25.68 -9.77 8.91
CA SER A 338 -25.02 -10.28 7.72
C SER A 338 -23.51 -10.03 7.67
N ALA A 339 -22.98 -9.10 8.47
CA ALA A 339 -21.56 -8.76 8.46
C ALA A 339 -20.69 -9.83 9.12
N THR A 340 -21.27 -10.66 10.00
CA THR A 340 -20.56 -11.77 10.66
C THR A 340 -20.48 -13.01 9.77
N GLU A 341 -21.44 -13.21 8.86
CA GLU A 341 -21.46 -14.36 7.94
C GLU A 341 -20.41 -14.26 6.83
N PHE A 342 -19.96 -13.05 6.48
CA PHE A 342 -19.04 -12.79 5.36
C PHE A 342 -17.71 -12.16 5.79
N ALA A 343 -17.28 -12.42 7.03
CA ALA A 343 -16.04 -11.90 7.59
C ALA A 343 -14.81 -12.16 6.71
N ASP A 344 -14.77 -13.30 6.00
CA ASP A 344 -13.65 -13.74 5.15
C ASP A 344 -13.77 -13.27 3.68
N GLN A 345 -14.55 -12.23 3.40
CA GLN A 345 -14.63 -11.68 2.04
C GLN A 345 -13.41 -10.81 1.72
N PHE A 346 -12.60 -11.25 0.76
CA PHE A 346 -11.41 -10.54 0.29
C PHE A 346 -11.64 -9.83 -1.05
N ASP A 347 -10.94 -8.72 -1.27
CA ASP A 347 -10.91 -8.05 -2.59
C ASP A 347 -10.22 -8.96 -3.61
N THR A 348 -10.80 -9.06 -4.81
CA THR A 348 -10.31 -9.92 -5.89
C THR A 348 -10.08 -9.13 -7.16
N GLY A 349 -9.19 -9.64 -8.02
CA GLY A 349 -8.88 -8.94 -9.28
C GLY A 349 -8.25 -7.57 -9.04
N THR A 350 -7.48 -7.43 -7.96
CA THR A 350 -6.94 -6.15 -7.49
C THR A 350 -5.91 -5.57 -8.45
N GLY A 351 -5.25 -6.40 -9.26
CA GLY A 351 -4.16 -6.01 -10.16
C GLY A 351 -2.82 -5.80 -9.45
N LEU A 352 -2.80 -5.88 -8.11
CA LEU A 352 -1.59 -5.71 -7.29
C LEU A 352 -0.56 -6.83 -7.53
N ASP A 353 -1.02 -7.99 -8.01
CA ASP A 353 -0.18 -9.10 -8.46
C ASP A 353 0.74 -8.75 -9.65
N LYS A 354 0.38 -7.70 -10.40
CA LYS A 354 1.15 -7.16 -11.54
C LYS A 354 2.13 -6.07 -11.15
N SER A 355 2.21 -5.73 -9.85
CA SER A 355 3.25 -4.86 -9.33
C SER A 355 4.61 -5.54 -9.47
N SER A 356 5.66 -4.74 -9.64
CA SER A 356 7.02 -5.23 -9.89
C SER A 356 8.04 -4.44 -9.11
N PHE A 357 9.00 -5.15 -8.51
CA PHE A 357 10.20 -4.60 -7.91
C PHE A 357 11.38 -5.45 -8.37
N ASP A 358 12.45 -4.79 -8.81
CA ASP A 358 13.67 -5.42 -9.28
C ASP A 358 14.87 -4.68 -8.65
N PRO A 359 15.53 -5.26 -7.63
CA PRO A 359 16.64 -4.60 -6.93
C PRO A 359 17.84 -4.37 -7.86
N THR A 360 17.96 -5.11 -8.97
CA THR A 360 19.09 -4.97 -9.89
C THR A 360 19.08 -3.64 -10.64
N GLN A 361 17.95 -2.92 -10.67
CA GLN A 361 17.82 -1.60 -11.30
C GLN A 361 18.73 -0.55 -10.64
N LEU A 362 19.09 -0.71 -9.36
CA LEU A 362 19.99 0.21 -8.67
C LEU A 362 21.43 0.14 -9.18
N THR A 363 21.88 -1.05 -9.59
CA THR A 363 23.26 -1.31 -10.00
C THR A 363 23.43 -1.44 -11.52
N LYS A 364 22.34 -1.68 -12.25
CA LYS A 364 22.33 -1.75 -13.72
C LYS A 364 23.00 -0.56 -14.45
N PRO A 365 22.94 0.69 -13.95
CA PRO A 365 23.60 1.81 -14.61
C PRO A 365 25.13 1.78 -14.55
N PHE A 366 25.72 0.92 -13.71
CA PHE A 366 27.15 0.88 -13.41
C PHE A 366 27.87 -0.17 -14.27
N GLY A 367 29.08 0.15 -14.74
CA GLY A 367 29.83 -0.73 -15.64
C GLY A 367 31.15 -0.13 -16.09
N LYS A 368 31.60 -0.44 -17.32
CA LYS A 368 32.78 0.24 -17.92
C LYS A 368 32.54 1.74 -18.10
N THR A 369 31.30 2.11 -18.39
CA THR A 369 30.79 3.48 -18.50
C THR A 369 29.38 3.51 -17.91
N CYS A 370 28.94 4.67 -17.42
CA CYS A 370 27.57 4.84 -16.95
C CYS A 370 26.56 4.63 -18.10
N GLN A 371 25.55 3.79 -17.88
CA GLN A 371 24.55 3.42 -18.90
C GLN A 371 23.12 3.71 -18.46
N ASP A 372 22.21 3.76 -19.43
CA ASP A 372 20.78 3.94 -19.20
C ASP A 372 20.07 2.62 -18.81
N PRO A 373 18.88 2.69 -18.18
CA PRO A 373 18.25 3.89 -17.60
C PRO A 373 18.98 4.29 -16.31
N TYR A 374 18.96 5.57 -15.91
CA TYR A 374 19.63 6.10 -14.70
C TYR A 374 21.15 6.34 -14.78
N SER A 375 21.70 6.61 -15.96
CA SER A 375 23.12 6.98 -16.15
C SER A 375 23.59 8.13 -15.25
N LEU A 376 22.71 9.10 -14.96
CA LEU A 376 22.98 10.21 -14.04
C LEU A 376 23.23 9.75 -12.59
N LEU A 377 22.57 8.69 -12.11
CA LEU A 377 22.83 8.10 -10.81
C LEU A 377 24.27 7.56 -10.74
N CYS A 378 24.70 6.84 -11.79
CA CYS A 378 26.07 6.36 -11.90
C CYS A 378 27.08 7.51 -11.91
N THR A 379 26.79 8.61 -12.61
CA THR A 379 27.62 9.82 -12.60
C THR A 379 27.75 10.42 -11.20
N TRP A 380 26.66 10.52 -10.44
CA TRP A 380 26.68 11.03 -9.06
C TRP A 380 27.54 10.18 -8.12
N PHE A 381 27.55 8.87 -8.34
CA PHE A 381 28.39 7.93 -7.60
C PHE A 381 29.77 7.71 -8.24
N GLN A 382 30.16 8.49 -9.25
CA GLN A 382 31.45 8.37 -9.96
C GLN A 382 31.74 6.94 -10.42
N ASN A 383 30.73 6.25 -10.94
CA ASN A 383 30.80 4.85 -11.39
C ASN A 383 31.19 3.83 -10.30
N LYS A 384 30.91 4.14 -9.02
CA LYS A 384 31.10 3.21 -7.89
C LYS A 384 29.76 2.74 -7.33
N SER A 385 29.45 1.47 -7.50
CA SER A 385 28.17 0.87 -7.06
C SER A 385 28.20 0.30 -5.63
N ASP A 386 29.34 0.32 -4.94
CA ASP A 386 29.55 -0.37 -3.65
C ASP A 386 28.47 -0.03 -2.61
N LYS A 387 28.06 1.24 -2.57
CA LYS A 387 27.03 1.78 -1.68
C LYS A 387 25.60 1.38 -2.07
N LEU A 388 25.37 1.12 -3.35
CA LEU A 388 24.05 0.75 -3.87
C LEU A 388 23.81 -0.75 -3.86
N ILE A 389 24.87 -1.57 -3.90
CA ILE A 389 24.80 -3.03 -3.71
C ILE A 389 24.31 -3.40 -2.31
N GLN A 390 24.49 -2.50 -1.33
CA GLN A 390 24.05 -2.69 0.05
C GLN A 390 22.54 -2.52 0.24
N ILE A 391 21.86 -1.87 -0.72
CA ILE A 391 20.40 -1.69 -0.74
C ILE A 391 19.78 -2.94 -1.39
#